data_AF-A0A9D6E3N5-F1
#
_entry.id   AF-A0A9D6E3N5-F1
#
_cell.length_a   1.000
_cell.length_b   1.000
_cell.length_c   1.000
_cell.angle_alpha   90.00
_cell.angle_beta   90.00
_cell.angle_gamma   90.00
#
_symmetry.space_group_name_H-M   'P 1'
#
loop_
_entity.id
_entity.type
_entity.pdbx_description
1 polymer ?
#
loop_
_entity_poly.entity_id
_entity_poly.type
_entity_poly.pdbx_seq_one_letter_code
_entity_poly.pdbx_strand_id
1 'polypeptide(L)'
;MNRATLIATAAFGLEMVVKNEVKALGFENVRVSDGVIEFEAMLEDIPPLNLWLRSADRVLLKMGEFEALTFDELFEKTKALPWESLITEDGKFTV
;
A
#
# COMPACT_ATOMS: atom_id res chain seq x y z
N MET A 1 -12.17 9.69 -5.59
CA MET A 1 -11.35 8.51 -5.22
C MET A 1 -11.17 8.61 -3.72
N ASN A 2 -11.99 7.92 -2.92
CA ASN A 2 -11.84 8.03 -1.46
C ASN A 2 -11.27 6.76 -0.84
N ARG A 3 -11.52 5.59 -1.45
CA ARG A 3 -10.95 4.31 -1.02
C ARG A 3 -9.74 3.92 -1.85
N ALA A 4 -8.75 3.35 -1.18
CA ALA A 4 -7.57 2.75 -1.78
C ALA A 4 -7.13 1.51 -1.00
N THR A 5 -6.26 0.72 -1.62
CA THR A 5 -5.60 -0.40 -0.95
C THR A 5 -4.26 0.09 -0.39
N LEU A 6 -4.06 -0.15 0.92
CA LEU A 6 -2.82 0.16 1.61
C LEU A 6 -2.07 -1.12 1.94
N ILE A 7 -0.75 -1.01 1.98
CA ILE A 7 0.17 -2.06 2.35
C ILE A 7 0.97 -1.59 3.57
N ALA A 8 0.82 -2.26 4.70
CA ALA A 8 1.74 -2.14 5.82
C ALA A 8 2.82 -3.23 5.70
N THR A 9 4.09 -2.85 5.66
CA THR A 9 5.21 -3.80 5.65
C THR A 9 5.62 -4.17 7.07
N ALA A 10 6.10 -5.39 7.28
CA ALA A 10 6.57 -5.85 8.58
C ALA A 10 7.83 -6.71 8.45
N ALA A 11 8.69 -6.68 9.47
CA ALA A 11 9.74 -7.67 9.62
C ALA A 11 9.14 -9.09 9.72
N PHE A 12 9.85 -10.07 9.15
CA PHE A 12 9.41 -11.47 9.16
C PHE A 12 9.07 -11.96 10.57
N GLY A 13 7.88 -12.53 10.73
CA GLY A 13 7.35 -13.01 12.01
C GLY A 13 6.55 -11.99 12.81
N LEU A 14 6.50 -10.72 12.39
CA LEU A 14 5.67 -9.67 13.02
C LEU A 14 4.36 -9.39 12.27
N GLU A 15 4.07 -10.10 11.19
CA GLU A 15 2.92 -9.82 10.33
C GLU A 15 1.59 -9.91 11.09
N MET A 16 1.49 -10.90 11.98
CA MET A 16 0.31 -11.08 12.82
C MET A 16 0.15 -9.96 13.86
N VAL A 17 1.24 -9.38 14.33
CA VAL A 17 1.20 -8.22 15.25
C VAL A 17 0.66 -7.02 14.51
N VAL A 18 1.21 -6.71 13.34
CA VAL A 18 0.74 -5.59 12.49
C VAL A 18 -0.71 -5.79 12.07
N LYS A 19 -1.11 -7.00 11.67
CA LYS A 19 -2.51 -7.34 11.36
C LYS A 19 -3.45 -7.01 12.53
N ASN A 20 -3.03 -7.34 13.76
CA ASN A 20 -3.84 -7.07 14.95
C ASN A 20 -3.94 -5.58 15.24
N GLU A 21 -2.86 -4.80 15.05
CA GLU A 21 -2.91 -3.34 15.16
C GLU A 21 -3.84 -2.72 14.11
N VAL A 22 -3.74 -3.15 12.85
CA VAL A 22 -4.64 -2.71 11.75
C VAL A 22 -6.10 -2.99 12.10
N LYS A 23 -6.41 -4.18 12.62
CA LYS A 23 -7.77 -4.52 13.08
C LYS A 23 -8.22 -3.70 14.28
N ALA A 24 -7.32 -3.43 15.23
CA ALA A 24 -7.63 -2.63 16.41
C ALA A 24 -7.94 -1.17 16.06
N LEU A 25 -7.39 -0.66 14.95
CA LEU A 25 -7.72 0.65 14.39
C LEU A 25 -9.05 0.67 13.60
N GLY A 26 -9.73 -0.48 13.45
CA GLY A 26 -11.03 -0.58 12.82
C GLY A 26 -11.01 -0.97 11.34
N PHE A 27 -9.86 -1.34 10.78
CA PHE A 27 -9.78 -1.81 9.40
C PHE A 27 -10.10 -3.30 9.28
N GLU A 28 -10.87 -3.65 8.26
CA GLU A 28 -11.32 -5.01 7.97
C GLU A 28 -10.67 -5.56 6.70
N ASN A 29 -11.00 -6.82 6.34
CA ASN A 29 -10.53 -7.48 5.12
C ASN A 29 -9.00 -7.53 4.94
N VAL A 30 -8.28 -7.60 6.06
CA VAL A 30 -6.82 -7.62 6.10
C VAL A 30 -6.27 -8.95 5.56
N ARG A 31 -5.57 -8.88 4.43
CA ARG A 31 -4.80 -9.99 3.83
C ARG A 31 -3.36 -9.92 4.33
N VAL A 32 -2.80 -11.08 4.64
CA VAL A 32 -1.42 -11.18 5.13
C VAL A 32 -0.67 -12.17 4.26
N SER A 33 0.50 -11.75 3.81
CA SER A 33 1.53 -12.56 3.18
C SER A 33 2.88 -12.25 3.83
N ASP A 34 3.93 -12.97 3.45
CA ASP A 34 5.26 -12.83 4.05
C ASP A 34 5.75 -11.38 4.01
N GLY A 35 5.89 -10.76 5.18
CA GLY A 35 6.29 -9.35 5.34
C GLY A 35 5.29 -8.27 4.89
N VAL A 36 4.07 -8.63 4.46
CA VAL A 36 3.11 -7.71 3.83
C VAL A 36 1.70 -7.88 4.38
N ILE A 37 1.10 -6.76 4.80
CA ILE A 37 -0.26 -6.68 5.30
C ILE A 37 -1.06 -5.72 4.41
N GLU A 38 -1.98 -6.25 3.62
CA GLU A 38 -2.79 -5.50 2.66
C GLU A 38 -4.23 -5.33 3.16
N PHE A 39 -4.77 -4.12 3.11
CA PHE A 39 -6.13 -3.81 3.56
C PHE A 39 -6.72 -2.59 2.83
N GLU A 40 -8.04 -2.48 2.84
CA GLU A 40 -8.75 -1.33 2.28
C GLU A 40 -8.88 -0.21 3.31
N ALA A 41 -8.62 1.02 2.89
CA ALA A 41 -8.73 2.21 3.73
C ALA A 41 -9.17 3.42 2.90
N MET A 42 -9.61 4.49 3.56
CA MET A 42 -9.76 5.79 2.92
C MET A 42 -8.40 6.49 2.81
N LEU A 43 -8.23 7.40 1.85
CA LEU A 43 -7.00 8.21 1.76
C LEU A 43 -6.78 9.06 3.03
N GLU A 44 -7.87 9.46 3.68
CA GLU A 44 -7.87 10.20 4.96
C GLU A 44 -7.33 9.36 6.13
N ASP A 45 -7.27 8.03 5.98
CA ASP A 45 -6.74 7.12 6.99
C ASP A 45 -5.21 6.97 6.92
N ILE A 46 -4.55 7.47 5.87
CA ILE A 46 -3.10 7.38 5.71
C ILE A 46 -2.35 8.06 6.87
N PRO A 47 -2.67 9.31 7.27
CA PRO A 47 -2.03 9.95 8.42
C PRO A 47 -2.16 9.18 9.74
N PRO A 48 -3.36 8.76 10.21
CA PRO A 48 -3.48 8.01 11.46
C PRO A 48 -2.79 6.66 11.39
N LEU A 49 -2.80 5.94 10.26
CA LEU A 49 -2.07 4.68 10.12
C LEU A 49 -0.56 4.86 10.33
N ASN A 50 0.04 5.91 9.74
CA ASN A 50 1.46 6.22 9.94
C ASN A 50 1.79 6.64 11.39
N LEU A 51 0.83 7.18 12.13
CA LEU A 51 1.02 7.59 13.53
C LEU A 51 0.81 6.45 14.53
N TRP A 52 -0.06 5.50 14.23
CA TRP A 52 -0.55 4.52 15.20
C TRP A 52 -0.07 3.09 15.01
N LEU A 53 0.37 2.69 13.81
CA LEU A 53 0.98 1.39 13.59
C LEU A 53 2.39 1.39 14.18
N ARG A 54 2.61 0.63 15.27
CA ARG A 54 3.89 0.65 16.01
C ARG A 54 4.87 -0.41 15.52
N SER A 55 4.35 -1.47 14.92
CA SER A 55 5.13 -2.63 14.50
C SER A 55 5.30 -2.72 12.98
N ALA A 56 4.68 -1.80 12.22
CA ALA A 56 4.84 -1.72 10.78
C ALA A 56 6.06 -0.85 10.43
N ASP A 57 6.83 -1.25 9.41
CA ASP A 57 7.99 -0.48 8.95
C ASP A 57 7.58 0.69 8.05
N ARG A 58 6.61 0.47 7.16
CA ARG A 58 6.11 1.46 6.20
C ARG A 58 4.63 1.24 5.91
N VAL A 59 3.94 2.33 5.59
CA VAL A 59 2.59 2.32 5.01
C VAL A 59 2.69 2.82 3.57
N LEU A 60 2.37 1.94 2.62
CA LEU A 60 2.48 2.20 1.18
C LEU A 60 1.09 2.22 0.55
N LEU A 61 0.91 3.10 -0.44
CA LEU A 61 -0.27 3.12 -1.29
C LEU A 61 -0.06 2.15 -2.46
N LYS A 62 -0.97 1.18 -2.64
CA LYS A 62 -0.91 0.26 -3.77
C LYS A 62 -1.48 0.93 -5.02
N MET A 63 -0.60 1.30 -5.94
CA MET A 63 -0.94 2.01 -7.18
C MET A 63 -1.61 1.10 -8.22
N GLY A 64 -1.20 -0.17 -8.23
CA GLY A 64 -1.68 -1.19 -9.15
C GLY A 64 -0.93 -2.50 -8.95
N GLU A 65 -1.49 -3.59 -9.45
CA GLU A 65 -0.87 -4.90 -9.49
C GLU A 65 -1.24 -5.54 -10.83
N PHE A 66 -0.25 -6.07 -11.54
CA PHE A 66 -0.44 -6.75 -12.80
C PHE A 66 0.71 -7.72 -13.05
N GLU A 67 0.42 -8.80 -13.78
CA GLU A 67 1.43 -9.72 -14.27
C GLU A 67 2.18 -9.07 -15.44
N ALA A 68 3.51 -9.22 -15.50
CA ALA A 68 4.33 -8.79 -16.63
C ALA A 68 5.46 -9.80 -16.85
N LEU A 69 5.50 -10.43 -18.03
CA LEU A 69 6.50 -11.45 -18.38
C LEU A 69 7.59 -10.92 -19.32
N THR A 70 7.43 -9.69 -19.81
CA THR A 70 8.37 -9.00 -20.69
C THR A 70 8.56 -7.56 -20.26
N PHE A 71 9.66 -6.93 -20.68
CA PHE A 71 9.89 -5.50 -20.42
C PHE A 71 8.85 -4.60 -21.08
N ASP A 72 8.38 -4.95 -22.29
CA ASP A 72 7.36 -4.18 -23.00
C ASP A 72 6.03 -4.22 -22.23
N GLU A 73 5.65 -5.39 -21.70
CA GLU A 73 4.48 -5.50 -20.83
C GLU A 73 4.62 -4.67 -19.56
N LEU A 74 5.78 -4.73 -18.91
CA LEU A 74 6.04 -3.94 -17.71
C LEU A 74 5.92 -2.44 -18.04
N PHE A 75 6.51 -1.97 -19.13
CA PHE A 75 6.49 -0.56 -19.52
C PHE A 75 5.07 -0.08 -19.83
N GLU A 76 4.35 -0.78 -20.72
CA GLU A 76 3.01 -0.35 -21.14
C GLU A 76 1.99 -0.45 -19.99
N LYS A 77 2.04 -1.50 -19.17
CA LYS A 77 1.14 -1.64 -18.01
C LYS A 77 1.45 -0.63 -16.91
N THR A 78 2.73 -0.35 -16.65
CA THR A 78 3.14 0.71 -15.70
C THR A 78 2.65 2.07 -16.19
N LYS A 79 2.86 2.40 -17.47
CA LYS A 79 2.42 3.65 -18.09
C LYS A 79 0.90 3.85 -18.05
N ALA A 80 0.12 2.76 -18.10
CA ALA A 80 -1.34 2.81 -18.07
C ALA A 80 -1.95 3.12 -16.69
N LEU A 81 -1.16 3.10 -15.61
CA LEU A 81 -1.63 3.51 -14.29
C LEU A 81 -1.93 5.02 -14.24
N PRO A 82 -2.92 5.47 -13.43
CA PRO A 82 -3.36 6.86 -13.40
C PRO A 82 -2.41 7.75 -12.58
N TRP A 83 -1.15 7.87 -13.00
CA TRP A 83 -0.10 8.62 -12.30
C TRP A 83 -0.47 10.08 -12.05
N GLU A 84 -1.16 10.71 -12.98
CA GLU A 84 -1.61 12.11 -12.92
C GLU A 84 -2.61 12.37 -11.78
N SER A 85 -3.27 11.32 -11.27
CA SER A 85 -4.17 11.45 -10.12
C SER A 85 -3.43 11.48 -8.78
N LEU A 86 -2.14 11.13 -8.77
CA LEU A 86 -1.37 10.85 -7.56
C LEU A 86 -0.06 11.66 -7.48
N ILE A 87 0.54 11.99 -8.63
CA ILE A 87 1.77 12.75 -8.74
C ILE A 87 1.45 14.07 -9.44
N THR A 88 1.74 15.19 -8.77
CA THR A 88 1.58 16.53 -9.35
C THR A 88 2.59 16.78 -10.46
N GLU A 89 2.35 17.81 -11.29
CA GLU A 89 3.25 18.18 -12.39
C GLU A 89 4.71 18.43 -11.93
N ASP A 90 4.88 18.99 -10.73
CA ASP A 90 6.17 19.25 -10.08
C ASP A 90 6.62 18.12 -9.11
N GLY A 91 5.87 17.02 -9.07
CA GLY A 91 6.11 15.89 -8.20
C GLY A 91 7.43 15.19 -8.51
N LYS A 92 8.26 14.99 -7.49
CA LYS A 92 9.51 14.24 -7.60
C LYS A 92 9.27 12.79 -7.20
N PHE A 93 9.49 11.86 -8.12
CA PHE A 93 9.38 10.42 -7.87
C PHE A 93 10.69 9.74 -8.22
N THR A 94 11.20 8.94 -7.27
CA THR A 94 12.42 8.15 -7.44
C THR A 94 12.02 6.68 -7.39
N VAL A 95 12.52 5.92 -8.36
CA VAL A 95 12.32 4.48 -8.48
C VAL A 95 13.58 3.76 -8.02
#